data_AF-A0A937NAQ1-F1
#
_entry.id   AF-A0A937NAQ1-F1
#
_cell.length_a   1.000
_cell.length_b   1.000
_cell.length_c   1.000
_cell.angle_alpha   90.00
_cell.angle_beta   90.00
_cell.angle_gamma   90.00
#
_symmetry.space_group_name_H-M   'P 1'
#
loop_
_entity.id
_entity.type
_entity.pdbx_description
1 polymer ?
#
loop_
_entity_poly.entity_id
_entity_poly.type
_entity_poly.pdbx_seq_one_letter_code
_entity_poly.pdbx_strand_id
1 'polypeptide(L)' 'MSNDIRIQDLAADEIVELLAAEGSDLTEEQAAALRDFIARVGGLENAYSAVELLSQLEKAA' A
#
# COMPACT_ATOMS: atom_id res chain seq x y z
N MET A 1 6.69 20.51 -9.99
CA MET A 1 5.51 19.63 -9.79
C MET A 1 6.03 18.23 -10.00
N SER A 2 6.40 17.52 -8.95
CA SER A 2 6.84 16.12 -9.10
C SER A 2 5.64 15.33 -9.58
N ASN A 3 5.77 14.71 -10.75
CA ASN A 3 4.74 13.89 -11.38
C ASN A 3 4.85 12.46 -10.81
N ASP A 4 4.82 12.35 -9.49
CA ASP A 4 4.99 11.07 -8.81
C ASP A 4 3.67 10.31 -8.94
N ILE A 5 3.71 9.20 -9.67
CA ILE A 5 2.57 8.31 -9.84
C ILE A 5 2.26 7.70 -8.46
N ARG A 6 1.01 7.85 -8.01
CA ARG A 6 0.59 7.33 -6.71
C ARG A 6 0.17 5.88 -6.87
N ILE A 7 0.56 5.02 -5.93
CA ILE A 7 0.22 3.59 -5.97
C ILE A 7 -1.30 3.35 -6.03
N GLN A 8 -2.11 4.23 -5.42
CA GLN A 8 -3.57 4.13 -5.47
C GLN A 8 -4.18 4.46 -6.84
N ASP A 9 -3.42 5.07 -7.75
CA ASP A 9 -3.85 5.42 -9.11
C ASP A 9 -3.46 4.33 -10.13
N LEU A 10 -2.71 3.30 -9.70
CA LEU A 10 -2.27 2.19 -10.54
C LEU A 10 -3.31 1.05 -10.59
N ALA A 11 -3.28 0.30 -11.70
CA ALA A 11 -3.98 -0.98 -11.78
C ALA A 11 -3.32 -2.05 -10.91
N ALA A 12 -4.06 -3.09 -10.54
CA ALA A 12 -3.57 -4.09 -9.58
C ALA A 12 -2.39 -4.90 -10.11
N ASP A 13 -2.40 -5.23 -11.41
CA ASP A 13 -1.30 -5.87 -12.12
C ASP A 13 -0.04 -4.99 -12.18
N GLU A 14 -0.19 -3.69 -12.42
CA GLU A 14 0.93 -2.73 -12.37
C GLU A 14 1.56 -2.64 -10.97
N ILE A 15 0.74 -2.72 -9.92
CA ILE A 15 1.22 -2.75 -8.52
C ILE A 15 1.97 -4.05 -8.25
N VAL A 16 1.48 -5.19 -8.74
CA VAL A 16 2.17 -6.49 -8.61
C VAL A 16 3.55 -6.42 -9.26
N GLU A 17 3.64 -5.94 -10.50
CA GLU A 17 4.91 -5.83 -11.22
C GLU A 17 5.91 -4.90 -10.50
N LEU A 18 5.43 -3.76 -10.01
CA LEU A 18 6.25 -2.78 -9.31
C LEU A 18 6.81 -3.36 -8.00
N LEU A 19 5.99 -4.08 -7.24
CA LEU A 19 6.39 -4.64 -5.95
C LEU A 19 7.22 -5.94 -6.10
N ALA A 20 7.01 -6.71 -7.16
CA ALA A 20 7.84 -7.85 -7.49
C ALA A 20 9.30 -7.43 -7.78
N ALA A 21 9.51 -6.27 -8.40
CA ALA A 21 10.85 -5.71 -8.62
C ALA A 21 11.61 -5.41 -7.31
N GLU A 22 10.87 -5.13 -6.23
CA GLU A 22 11.38 -4.89 -4.88
C GLU A 22 11.39 -6.17 -4.01
N GLY A 23 11.10 -7.34 -4.62
CA GLY A 23 11.10 -8.65 -3.94
C GLY A 23 9.84 -8.95 -3.13
N SER A 24 8.74 -8.22 -3.37
CA SER A 24 7.44 -8.48 -2.76
C SER A 24 6.50 -9.16 -3.75
N ASP A 25 6.26 -10.45 -3.54
CA ASP A 25 5.34 -11.24 -4.37
C ASP A 25 3.90 -11.13 -3.85
N LEU A 26 3.15 -10.18 -4.42
CA LEU A 26 1.72 -10.04 -4.17
C LEU A 26 0.90 -10.71 -5.28
N THR A 27 -0.24 -11.29 -4.92
CA THR A 27 -1.26 -11.62 -5.91
C THR A 27 -1.98 -10.36 -6.38
N GLU A 28 -2.63 -10.39 -7.55
CA GLU A 28 -3.45 -9.27 -8.03
C GLU A 28 -4.55 -8.88 -7.03
N GLU A 29 -5.15 -9.86 -6.34
CA GLU A 29 -6.16 -9.60 -5.30
C GLU A 29 -5.56 -8.83 -4.12
N GLN A 30 -4.35 -9.21 -3.67
CA GLN A 30 -3.66 -8.52 -2.58
C GLN A 30 -3.24 -7.10 -3.00
N ALA A 31 -2.79 -6.93 -4.24
CA ALA A 31 -2.46 -5.62 -4.78
C ALA A 31 -3.70 -4.71 -4.88
N ALA A 32 -4.83 -5.25 -5.31
CA ALA A 32 -6.11 -4.52 -5.32
C ALA A 32 -6.55 -4.13 -3.90
N ALA A 33 -6.46 -5.06 -2.94
CA ALA A 33 -6.79 -4.79 -1.54
C ALA A 33 -5.89 -3.72 -0.93
N LEU A 34 -4.59 -3.74 -1.24
CA LEU A 34 -3.63 -2.72 -0.81
C LEU A 34 -3.99 -1.34 -1.38
N ARG A 35 -4.27 -1.27 -2.69
CA ARG A 35 -4.70 -0.04 -3.37
C ARG A 35 -5.95 0.54 -2.72
N ASP A 36 -6.97 -0.29 -2.51
CA ASP A 36 -8.25 0.11 -1.95
C ASP A 36 -8.12 0.54 -0.49
N PHE A 37 -7.26 -0.12 0.29
CA PHE A 37 -6.92 0.30 1.65
C PHE A 37 -6.31 1.70 1.67
N ILE A 38 -5.29 1.94 0.85
CA ILE A 38 -4.60 3.24 0.74
C ILE A 38 -5.58 4.35 0.35
N ALA A 39 -6.45 4.09 -0.63
CA ALA A 39 -7.49 5.03 -1.03
C ALA A 39 -8.47 5.34 0.11
N ARG A 40 -8.95 4.30 0.81
CA ARG A 40 -9.93 4.41 1.89
C ARG A 40 -9.41 5.21 3.09
N VAL A 41 -8.13 5.07 3.42
CA VAL A 41 -7.51 5.81 4.55
C VAL A 41 -7.04 7.21 4.15
N GLY A 42 -7.20 7.61 2.89
CA GLY A 42 -6.90 8.96 2.41
C GLY A 42 -5.47 9.15 1.91
N GLY A 43 -4.78 8.07 1.53
CA GLY A 43 -3.47 8.11 0.90
C GLY A 43 -2.38 7.36 1.68
N LEU A 44 -1.19 7.29 1.08
CA LEU A 44 -0.07 6.47 1.54
C LEU A 44 0.46 6.91 2.92
N GLU A 45 0.52 8.21 3.19
CA GLU A 45 0.97 8.75 4.49
C GLU A 45 0.07 8.27 5.65
N ASN A 46 -1.25 8.29 5.43
CA ASN A 46 -2.22 7.80 6.39
C ASN A 46 -2.15 6.28 6.53
N ALA A 47 -1.94 5.55 5.43
CA ALA A 47 -1.74 4.10 5.45
C ALA A 47 -0.51 3.72 6.28
N TYR A 48 0.62 4.41 6.09
CA TYR A 48 1.84 4.20 6.88
C TYR A 48 1.59 4.46 8.37
N SER A 49 0.98 5.60 8.70
CA SER A 49 0.67 5.97 10.08
C SER A 49 -0.28 4.96 10.76
N ALA A 50 -1.23 4.41 10.00
CA ALA A 50 -2.15 3.39 10.51
C ALA A 50 -1.43 2.08 10.81
N VAL A 51 -0.52 1.63 9.94
CA VAL A 51 0.28 0.42 10.18
C VAL A 51 1.23 0.62 11.37
N GLU A 52 1.86 1.79 11.48
CA GLU A 52 2.73 2.11 12.62
C GLU A 52 1.96 2.07 13.94
N LEU A 53 0.78 2.70 14.00
CA LEU A 53 -0.08 2.68 15.19
C LEU A 53 -0.48 1.25 15.57
N LEU A 54 -0.87 0.43 14.59
CA LEU A 54 -1.24 -0.98 14.83
C LEU A 54 -0.05 -1.78 15.38
N SER A 55 1.16 -1.58 14.86
CA SER A 55 2.37 -2.23 15.37
C SER A 55 2.70 -1.82 16.80
N GLN A 56 2.46 -0.55 17.17
CA GLN A 56 2.65 -0.08 18.55
C GLN A 56 1.65 -0.73 19.51
N LEU A 57 0.39 -0.88 19.10
CA LEU A 57 -0.64 -1.53 19.91
C LEU A 57 -0.35 -3.02 20.12
N GLU A 58 0.11 -3.72 19.08
CA GLU A 58 0.50 -5.14 19.18
C GLU A 58 1.65 -5.36 20.17
N LYS A 59 2.64 -4.45 20.19
CA LYS A 59 3.77 -4.52 21.14
C LYS A 59 3.39 -4.21 22.58
N ALA A 60 2.25 -3.57 22.81
CA ALA A 60 1.78 -3.16 24.14
C ALA A 60 0.79 -4.16 24.77
N ALA A 61 0.32 -5.16 24.02
CA ALA A 61 -0.59 -6.22 24.46
C ALA A 61 0.16 -7.48 24.92
#